data_AF-A0A2K5WJZ2-F1
#
_entry.id   AF-A0A2K5WJZ2-F1
#
_cell.length_a   1.000
_cell.length_b   1.000
_cell.length_c   1.000
_cell.angle_alpha   90.00
_cell.angle_beta   90.00
_cell.angle_gamma   90.00
#
_symmetry.space_group_name_H-M   'P 1'
#
loop_
_entity.id
_entity.type
_entity.pdbx_description
1 polymer ?
#
loop_
_entity_poly.entity_id
_entity_poly.type
_entity_poly.pdbx_seq_one_letter_code
_entity_poly.pdbx_strand_id
1 'polypeptide(L)'
;MTMYALMKVSYFLNTGGITYDVIVELPSVGSMTDEYGYQRPVAFLAYRVNGQYIMQRLASSFLFTMGSLNFIILDPSNASNIPKLNRFLLLFIGFVCVLLNFFMARVFMRMKLPGYLMG
;
A
#
# COMPACT_ATOMS: atom_id res chain seq x y z
N MET A 1 -0.07 14.57 19.11
CA MET A 1 -0.73 13.61 18.19
C MET A 1 -1.33 14.24 16.94
N THR A 2 -1.87 15.46 16.99
CA THR A 2 -2.42 16.15 15.79
C THR A 2 -1.38 16.37 14.69
N MET A 3 -0.18 16.87 15.03
CA MET A 3 0.92 17.03 14.05
C MET A 3 1.38 15.70 13.46
N TYR A 4 1.38 14.64 14.27
CA TYR A 4 1.73 13.29 13.82
C TYR A 4 0.71 12.76 12.80
N ALA A 5 -0.58 12.95 13.06
CA ALA A 5 -1.64 12.59 12.12
C ALA A 5 -1.52 13.37 10.80
N LEU A 6 -1.22 14.67 10.86
CA LEU A 6 -1.00 15.49 9.66
C LEU A 6 0.21 15.00 8.84
N MET A 7 1.32 14.63 9.48
CA MET A 7 2.48 14.05 8.77
C MET A 7 2.16 12.71 8.11
N LYS A 8 1.32 11.87 8.73
CA LYS A 8 0.88 10.60 8.12
C LYS A 8 -0.03 10.84 6.91
N VAL A 9 -0.94 11.81 7.01
CA VAL A 9 -1.81 12.18 5.89
C VAL A 9 -0.97 12.76 4.75
N SER A 10 -0.02 13.64 5.02
CA SER A 10 0.86 14.17 3.98
C SER A 10 1.74 13.09 3.35
N TYR A 11 2.22 12.12 4.13
CA TYR A 11 2.93 10.94 3.62
C TYR A 11 2.06 10.12 2.66
N PHE A 12 0.81 9.85 3.01
CA PHE A 12 -0.14 9.13 2.15
C PHE A 12 -0.37 9.87 0.83
N LEU A 13 -0.62 11.18 0.88
CA LEU A 13 -0.92 12.02 -0.28
C LEU A 13 0.29 12.15 -1.22
N ASN A 14 1.49 12.35 -0.67
CA ASN A 14 2.70 12.50 -1.48
C ASN A 14 3.13 11.16 -2.11
N THR A 15 3.10 10.08 -1.33
CA THR A 15 3.40 8.73 -1.84
C THR A 15 2.34 8.25 -2.84
N GLY A 16 1.08 8.69 -2.69
CA GLY A 16 0.00 8.45 -3.64
C GLY A 16 0.19 9.16 -4.99
N GLY A 17 1.23 10.01 -5.10
CA GLY A 17 1.63 10.62 -6.36
C GLY A 17 0.66 11.71 -6.82
N ILE A 18 0.01 12.43 -5.90
CA ILE A 18 -0.88 13.56 -6.24
C ILE A 18 -0.13 14.62 -7.06
N THR A 19 1.15 14.87 -6.77
CA THR A 19 1.97 15.77 -7.57
C THR A 19 2.15 15.28 -9.02
N TYR A 20 2.28 13.96 -9.22
CA TYR A 20 2.35 13.38 -10.56
C TYR A 20 1.00 13.41 -11.28
N ASP A 21 -0.09 13.29 -10.51
CA ASP A 21 -1.45 13.40 -11.03
C ASP A 21 -1.71 14.78 -11.64
N VAL A 22 -1.34 15.83 -10.91
CA VAL A 22 -1.50 17.23 -11.33
C VAL A 22 -0.65 17.58 -12.55
N ILE A 23 0.54 16.98 -12.70
CA ILE A 23 1.46 17.33 -13.80
C ILE A 23 1.16 16.56 -15.09
N VAL A 24 0.83 15.27 -14.98
CA VAL A 24 0.83 14.35 -16.14
C VAL A 24 -0.59 13.89 -16.52
N GLU A 25 -1.62 14.32 -15.77
CA GLU A 25 -3.04 14.00 -16.01
C GLU A 25 -3.25 12.54 -16.44
N LEU A 26 -2.76 11.59 -15.62
CA LEU A 26 -2.84 10.18 -15.99
C LEU A 26 -4.28 9.67 -15.89
N PRO A 27 -4.68 8.76 -16.79
CA PRO A 27 -5.97 8.07 -16.67
C PRO A 27 -6.08 7.34 -15.32
N SER A 28 -7.29 7.29 -14.77
CA SER A 28 -7.56 6.67 -13.46
C SER A 28 -7.42 5.15 -13.47
N VAL A 29 -7.83 4.51 -14.58
CA VAL A 29 -7.82 3.06 -14.83
C VAL A 29 -7.52 2.84 -16.32
N GLY A 30 -6.69 1.84 -16.65
CA GLY A 30 -6.44 1.44 -18.03
C GLY A 30 -7.55 0.55 -18.57
N SER A 31 -7.59 0.34 -19.89
CA SER A 31 -8.39 -0.73 -20.50
C SER A 31 -7.50 -1.66 -21.31
N MET A 32 -7.75 -2.97 -21.19
CA MET A 32 -7.15 -3.99 -22.03
C MET A 32 -8.26 -4.66 -22.82
N THR A 33 -8.07 -4.77 -24.13
CA THR A 33 -8.98 -5.52 -25.00
C THR A 33 -8.78 -7.01 -24.75
N ASP A 34 -9.86 -7.68 -24.35
CA ASP A 34 -9.91 -9.13 -24.25
C ASP A 34 -9.86 -9.77 -25.65
N GLU A 35 -9.63 -11.08 -25.74
CA GLU A 35 -9.59 -11.81 -27.02
C GLU A 35 -10.89 -11.67 -27.85
N TYR A 36 -12.00 -11.38 -27.17
CA TYR A 36 -13.32 -11.14 -27.77
C TYR A 36 -13.59 -9.66 -28.10
N GLY A 37 -12.62 -8.76 -27.94
CA GLY A 37 -12.73 -7.34 -28.27
C GLY A 37 -13.40 -6.47 -27.19
N TYR A 38 -13.83 -7.05 -26.06
CA TYR A 38 -14.37 -6.30 -24.93
C TYR A 38 -13.26 -5.58 -24.16
N GLN A 39 -13.48 -4.31 -23.82
CA GLN A 39 -12.56 -3.58 -22.96
C GLN A 39 -12.77 -3.98 -21.50
N ARG A 40 -11.75 -4.57 -20.87
CA ARG A 40 -11.72 -4.83 -19.44
C ARG A 40 -10.92 -3.75 -18.71
N PRO A 41 -11.42 -3.19 -17.61
CA PRO A 41 -10.67 -2.24 -16.81
C PRO A 41 -9.48 -2.94 -16.16
N VAL A 42 -8.28 -2.37 -16.33
CA VAL A 42 -7.04 -2.84 -15.74
C VAL A 42 -6.51 -1.77 -14.80
N ALA A 43 -6.45 -2.11 -13.51
CA ALA A 43 -5.97 -1.20 -12.47
C ALA A 43 -4.44 -1.07 -12.42
N PHE A 44 -3.70 -1.93 -13.11
CA PHE A 44 -2.24 -2.02 -13.05
C PHE A 44 -1.60 -1.86 -14.42
N LEU A 45 -0.61 -0.97 -14.52
CA LEU A 45 0.24 -0.90 -15.71
C LEU A 45 1.39 -1.91 -15.57
N ALA A 46 1.25 -3.06 -16.23
CA ALA A 46 2.31 -4.08 -16.25
C ALA A 46 3.48 -3.64 -17.14
N TYR A 47 4.69 -4.12 -16.84
CA TYR A 47 5.93 -3.95 -17.62
C TYR A 47 6.54 -2.54 -17.70
N ARG A 48 5.83 -1.48 -17.26
CA ARG A 48 6.41 -0.13 -17.14
C ARG A 48 6.57 0.27 -15.69
N VAL A 49 7.81 0.51 -15.26
CA VAL A 49 8.10 0.89 -13.87
C VAL A 49 7.72 2.34 -13.57
N ASN A 50 7.95 3.23 -14.53
CA ASN A 50 7.74 4.68 -14.34
C ASN A 50 6.30 5.14 -14.59
N GLY A 51 5.47 4.31 -15.22
CA GLY A 51 4.06 4.59 -15.43
C GLY A 51 3.20 3.86 -14.39
N GLN A 52 2.27 4.58 -13.75
CA GLN A 52 1.29 3.99 -12.84
C GLN A 52 -0.03 4.74 -12.94
N TYR A 53 -1.13 3.99 -12.96
CA TYR A 53 -2.47 4.57 -12.85
C TYR A 53 -2.73 5.14 -11.45
N ILE A 54 -3.69 6.06 -11.35
CA ILE A 54 -4.09 6.69 -10.09
C ILE A 54 -4.49 5.64 -9.05
N MET A 55 -5.34 4.69 -9.45
CA MET A 55 -5.80 3.61 -8.55
C MET A 55 -4.64 2.75 -8.02
N GLN A 56 -3.66 2.45 -8.87
CA GLN A 56 -2.46 1.71 -8.47
C GLN A 56 -1.66 2.47 -7.41
N ARG A 57 -1.43 3.78 -7.63
CA ARG A 57 -0.66 4.62 -6.69
C ARG A 57 -1.37 4.77 -5.35
N LEU A 58 -2.66 5.07 -5.37
CA LEU A 58 -3.48 5.20 -4.16
C LEU A 58 -3.53 3.88 -3.35
N ALA A 59 -3.67 2.74 -4.02
CA ALA A 59 -3.63 1.44 -3.35
C ALA A 59 -2.27 1.20 -2.67
N SER A 60 -1.16 1.54 -3.33
CA SER A 60 0.17 1.37 -2.74
C SER A 60 0.43 2.30 -1.55
N SER A 61 0.06 3.58 -1.64
CA SER A 61 0.26 4.54 -0.54
C SER A 61 -0.60 4.18 0.67
N PHE A 62 -1.81 3.64 0.45
CA PHE A 62 -2.66 3.13 1.52
C PHE A 62 -1.99 1.97 2.26
N LEU A 63 -1.47 0.98 1.52
CA LEU A 63 -0.76 -0.17 2.10
C LEU A 63 0.45 0.27 2.93
N PHE A 64 1.27 1.19 2.42
CA PHE A 64 2.43 1.72 3.17
C PHE A 64 2.03 2.49 4.43
N THR A 65 0.95 3.28 4.37
CA THR A 65 0.47 4.04 5.52
C THR A 65 -0.10 3.13 6.60
N MET A 66 -0.87 2.11 6.21
CA MET A 66 -1.39 1.08 7.11
C MET A 66 -0.25 0.26 7.74
N GLY A 67 0.73 -0.14 6.93
CA GLY A 67 1.95 -0.80 7.37
C GLY A 67 2.68 -0.06 8.48
N SER A 68 2.89 1.24 8.29
CA SER A 68 3.58 2.09 9.25
C SER A 68 2.73 2.46 10.46
N LEU A 69 1.40 2.31 10.42
CA LEU A 69 0.51 2.42 11.58
C LEU A 69 0.66 1.22 12.51
N ASN A 70 0.88 0.03 11.96
CA ASN A 70 1.00 -1.22 12.74
C ASN A 70 2.15 -1.20 13.74
N PHE A 71 3.30 -0.62 13.35
CA PHE A 71 4.45 -0.49 14.25
C PHE A 71 4.18 0.45 15.43
N ILE A 72 3.32 1.46 15.25
CA ILE A 72 2.93 2.36 16.34
C ILE A 72 1.98 1.64 17.29
N ILE A 73 1.09 0.80 16.77
CA ILE A 73 0.17 0.00 17.60
C ILE A 73 0.96 -1.00 18.45
N LEU A 74 2.10 -1.50 17.96
CA LEU A 74 2.99 -2.39 18.72
C LEU A 74 3.72 -1.69 19.88
N ASP A 75 3.90 -0.37 19.85
CA ASP A 75 4.63 0.39 20.88
C ASP A 75 3.94 0.35 22.28
N PRO A 76 2.62 0.65 22.41
CA PRO A 76 1.91 0.43 23.67
C PRO A 76 1.93 -1.04 24.13
N SER A 77 2.00 -2.00 23.21
CA SER A 77 2.08 -3.43 23.57
C SER A 77 3.35 -3.78 24.36
N ASN A 78 4.37 -2.93 24.35
CA ASN A 78 5.55 -3.12 25.19
C ASN A 78 5.43 -2.44 26.57
N ALA A 79 4.43 -1.59 26.79
CA ALA A 79 4.24 -0.89 28.05
C ALA A 79 3.82 -1.85 29.18
N SER A 80 4.38 -1.63 30.37
CA SER A 80 4.19 -2.50 31.55
C SER A 80 2.76 -2.48 32.13
N ASN A 81 1.91 -1.53 31.73
CA ASN A 81 0.62 -1.26 32.37
C ASN A 81 -0.59 -1.99 31.73
N ILE A 82 -0.36 -2.99 30.87
CA ILE A 82 -1.43 -3.67 30.11
C ILE A 82 -1.68 -5.09 30.65
N PRO A 83 -2.94 -5.55 30.80
CA PRO A 83 -3.24 -6.94 31.15
C PRO A 83 -2.66 -7.91 30.11
N LYS A 84 -2.12 -9.05 30.60
CA LYS A 84 -1.37 -10.04 29.79
C LYS A 84 -2.08 -10.49 28.50
N LEU A 85 -3.40 -10.67 28.56
CA LEU A 85 -4.21 -11.06 27.39
C LEU A 85 -4.24 -9.97 26.32
N ASN A 86 -4.48 -8.71 26.71
CA ASN A 86 -4.56 -7.61 25.75
C ASN A 86 -3.18 -7.33 25.11
N ARG A 87 -2.10 -7.52 25.89
CA ARG A 87 -0.73 -7.46 25.38
C ARG A 87 -0.46 -8.53 24.32
N PHE A 88 -0.87 -9.78 24.58
CA PHE A 88 -0.69 -10.87 23.63
C PHE A 88 -1.49 -10.65 22.33
N LEU A 89 -2.74 -10.21 22.46
CA LEU A 89 -3.62 -9.91 21.32
C LEU A 89 -3.05 -8.78 20.45
N LEU A 90 -2.57 -7.69 21.05
CA LEU A 90 -1.98 -6.57 20.31
C LEU A 90 -0.71 -7.00 19.56
N LEU A 91 0.16 -7.78 20.20
CA LEU A 91 1.36 -8.34 19.57
C LEU A 91 1.00 -9.23 18.37
N PHE A 92 0.01 -10.12 18.54
CA PHE A 92 -0.44 -10.99 17.48
C PHE A 92 -1.03 -10.23 16.29
N ILE A 93 -1.92 -9.27 16.56
CA ILE A 93 -2.51 -8.40 15.53
C ILE A 93 -1.43 -7.58 14.81
N GLY A 94 -0.51 -6.97 15.56
CA GLY A 94 0.58 -6.18 14.97
C GLY A 94 1.48 -7.03 14.08
N PHE A 95 1.82 -8.24 14.52
CA PHE A 95 2.62 -9.18 13.73
C PHE A 95 1.91 -9.63 12.44
N VAL A 96 0.64 -10.03 12.53
CA VAL A 96 -0.17 -10.42 11.36
C VAL A 96 -0.30 -9.26 10.37
N CYS A 97 -0.50 -8.04 10.85
CA CYS A 97 -0.66 -6.88 9.99
C CYS A 97 0.66 -6.47 9.29
N VAL A 98 1.81 -6.63 9.97
CA VAL A 98 3.13 -6.44 9.34
C VAL A 98 3.37 -7.50 8.25
N LEU A 99 3.05 -8.77 8.52
CA LEU A 99 3.15 -9.83 7.52
C LEU A 99 2.26 -9.56 6.30
N LEU A 100 0.99 -9.20 6.52
CA LEU A 100 0.06 -8.86 5.44
C LEU A 100 0.61 -7.72 4.58
N ASN A 101 1.13 -6.65 5.18
CA ASN A 101 1.69 -5.55 4.42
C ASN A 101 2.95 -5.97 3.62
N PHE A 102 3.81 -6.80 4.19
CA PHE A 102 4.99 -7.32 3.50
C PHE A 102 4.60 -8.18 2.28
N PHE A 103 3.67 -9.12 2.46
CA PHE A 103 3.17 -9.95 1.36
C PHE A 103 2.49 -9.10 0.28
N MET A 104 1.66 -8.13 0.68
CA MET A 104 0.96 -7.29 -0.28
C MET A 104 1.91 -6.41 -1.10
N ALA A 105 2.96 -5.85 -0.47
CA ALA A 105 4.01 -5.12 -1.17
C ALA A 105 4.78 -6.01 -2.16
N ARG A 106 5.08 -7.26 -1.79
CA ARG A 106 5.74 -8.24 -2.68
C ARG A 106 4.85 -8.61 -3.87
N VAL A 107 3.57 -8.88 -3.62
CA VAL A 107 2.58 -9.16 -4.67
C VAL A 107 2.47 -7.98 -5.63
N PHE A 108 2.43 -6.75 -5.10
CA PHE A 108 2.36 -5.53 -5.92
C PHE A 108 3.59 -5.39 -6.84
N MET A 109 4.79 -5.68 -6.34
CA MET A 109 6.00 -5.70 -7.17
C MET A 109 5.95 -6.78 -8.25
N ARG A 110 5.42 -7.97 -7.94
CA ARG A 110 5.26 -9.07 -8.91
C ARG A 110 4.19 -8.79 -9.96
N MET A 111 3.12 -8.09 -9.61
CA MET A 111 2.09 -7.64 -10.55
C MET A 111 2.65 -6.59 -11.51
N LYS A 112 3.49 -5.67 -11.02
CA LYS A 112 4.08 -4.61 -11.84
C LYS A 112 5.18 -5.12 -12.77
N LEU A 113 5.99 -6.07 -12.28
CA LEU A 113 7.09 -6.69 -13.02
C LEU A 113 6.96 -8.23 -12.95
N PRO A 114 6.18 -8.85 -13.85
CA PRO A 114 6.11 -10.31 -13.92
C PRO A 114 7.47 -10.85 -14.33
N GLY A 115 8.06 -11.71 -13.49
CA GLY A 115 9.44 -12.21 -13.64
C GLY A 115 10.48 -11.53 -12.75
N TYR A 116 10.10 -10.49 -11.98
CA TYR A 116 11.00 -9.85 -11.03
C TYR A 116 11.37 -10.80 -9.89
N LEU A 117 12.67 -11.06 -9.72
CA LEU A 117 13.23 -11.98 -8.71
C LEU A 117 12.69 -13.41 -8.84
N MET A 118 12.79 -14.01 -10.03
CA MET A 118 12.86 -15.47 -10.16
C MET A 118 14.30 -15.90 -9.81
N GLY A 119 14.61 -15.90 -8.52
CA GLY A 119 15.89 -16.28 -7.95
C GLY A 119 15.68 -16.65 -6.49
#